data_AF-A0A357BKI0-F1
#
_entry.id   AF-A0A357BKI0-F1
#
_cell.length_a   1.000
_cell.length_b   1.000
_cell.length_c   1.000
_cell.angle_alpha   90.00
_cell.angle_beta   90.00
_cell.angle_gamma   90.00
#
_symmetry.space_group_name_H-M   'P 1'
#
loop_
_entity.id
_entity.type
_entity.pdbx_description
1 polymer ?
#
loop_
_entity_poly.entity_id
_entity_poly.type
_entity_poly.pdbx_seq_one_letter_code
_entity_poly.pdbx_strand_id
1 'polypeptide(L)'
;MLEDLNKQLQIIDQKLQYLRGFLDLSKKQEAVNLIQTQMAQGDFWDDSANANKLMRELKYLKSCIDPFQNSVKKMEELRELMEISEGDEDFLKQLQLEVGHLQADVNAIEIQSFLAGPFDQNNVILSINAGAGGTESCDWANMLLRMYTRWAEHHKAKVKVLDILPGEEAGIKNVTLGIEGEMVYGYLKAEKGVHRLVRISPFDSNKRRHTSFASVDVIPEIEEDIEVEIKTEDLRIDIYRSSGPGGQSVNTTDSAVRITHVPTGIVVACQNERSQLQNRQMAMKILKARIYELKAKEQEERMSKEYGQKQKIEWGSQIRSYVMQPYCLVKDHRTDVETGNVVKVMDGEIDLFIEAFLKRKPNEEAGL
;
A
#
# COMPACT_ATOMS: atom_id res chain seq x y z
N MET A 1 6.16 -17.58 38.30
CA MET A 1 4.85 -17.03 37.90
C MET A 1 4.78 -15.52 38.12
N LEU A 2 4.66 -15.00 39.35
CA LEU A 2 4.64 -13.54 39.60
C LEU A 2 5.91 -12.82 39.13
N GLU A 3 7.09 -13.38 39.38
CA GLU A 3 8.36 -12.82 38.88
C GLU A 3 8.47 -12.85 37.34
N ASP A 4 7.87 -13.85 36.69
CA ASP A 4 7.88 -13.97 35.22
C ASP A 4 6.93 -12.96 34.57
N LEU A 5 5.75 -12.75 35.18
CA LEU A 5 4.79 -11.72 34.77
C LEU A 5 5.38 -10.31 34.93
N ASN A 6 6.08 -10.06 36.04
CA ASN A 6 6.80 -8.79 36.25
C ASN A 6 7.88 -8.55 35.19
N LYS A 7 8.64 -9.57 34.82
CA LYS A 7 9.61 -9.47 33.71
C LYS A 7 8.92 -9.19 32.38
N GLN A 8 7.80 -9.84 32.08
CA GLN A 8 7.02 -9.57 30.86
C GLN A 8 6.50 -8.13 30.82
N LEU A 9 5.97 -7.62 31.92
CA LEU A 9 5.51 -6.23 31.99
C LEU A 9 6.66 -5.23 31.92
N GLN A 10 7.84 -5.53 32.45
CA GLN A 10 9.02 -4.69 32.23
C GLN A 10 9.42 -4.63 30.75
N ILE A 11 9.36 -5.76 30.03
CA ILE A 11 9.63 -5.79 28.59
C ILE A 11 8.59 -4.97 27.82
N ILE A 12 7.30 -5.09 28.18
CA ILE A 12 6.22 -4.31 27.58
C ILE A 12 6.43 -2.81 27.81
N ASP A 13 6.88 -2.42 29.00
CA ASP A 13 7.10 -1.00 29.37
C ASP A 13 8.25 -0.40 28.57
N GLN A 14 9.36 -1.15 28.46
CA GLN A 14 10.48 -0.75 27.60
C GLN A 14 10.05 -0.57 26.14
N LYS A 15 9.20 -1.47 25.63
CA LYS A 15 8.63 -1.34 24.28
C LYS A 15 7.74 -0.11 24.16
N LEU A 16 6.84 0.13 25.10
CA LEU A 16 5.96 1.31 25.10
C LEU A 16 6.77 2.61 25.15
N GLN A 17 7.85 2.67 25.93
CA GLN A 17 8.75 3.83 25.97
C GLN A 17 9.46 4.06 24.63
N TYR A 18 9.95 2.99 24.00
CA TYR A 18 10.54 3.07 22.66
C TYR A 18 9.53 3.58 21.63
N LEU A 19 8.32 3.02 21.64
CA LEU A 19 7.22 3.42 20.74
C LEU A 19 6.79 4.87 20.99
N ARG A 20 6.79 5.34 22.24
CA ARG A 20 6.48 6.75 22.58
C ARG A 20 7.43 7.72 21.90
N GLY A 21 8.73 7.41 21.88
CA GLY A 21 9.74 8.21 21.20
C GLY A 21 9.64 8.11 19.69
N PHE A 22 9.47 6.89 19.16
CA PHE A 22 9.42 6.66 17.71
C PHE A 22 8.17 7.25 17.04
N LEU A 23 7.00 7.16 17.68
CA LEU A 23 5.73 7.67 17.16
C LEU A 23 5.59 9.19 17.28
N ASP A 24 6.56 9.89 17.91
CA ASP A 24 6.51 11.33 18.17
C ASP A 24 5.15 11.74 18.76
N LEU A 25 4.66 10.97 19.75
CA LEU A 25 3.29 11.12 20.26
C LEU A 25 2.99 12.55 20.72
N SER A 26 3.98 13.27 21.25
CA SER A 26 3.84 14.68 21.62
C SER A 26 3.43 15.56 20.44
N LYS A 27 4.07 15.41 19.28
CA LYS A 27 3.74 16.18 18.07
C LYS A 27 2.35 15.80 17.53
N LYS A 28 2.01 14.51 17.56
CA LYS A 28 0.68 14.04 17.15
C LYS A 28 -0.41 14.58 18.08
N GLN A 29 -0.15 14.65 19.39
CA GLN A 29 -1.07 15.24 20.37
C GLN A 29 -1.27 16.76 20.13
N GLU A 30 -0.18 17.48 19.84
CA GLU A 30 -0.24 18.90 19.45
C GLU A 30 -1.05 19.12 18.18
N ALA A 31 -0.84 18.28 17.15
CA ALA A 31 -1.61 18.32 15.92
C ALA A 31 -3.10 18.07 16.16
N VAL A 32 -3.46 17.09 17.00
CA VAL A 32 -4.86 16.85 17.39
C VAL A 32 -5.46 18.08 18.09
N ASN A 33 -4.72 18.72 18.99
CA ASN A 33 -5.19 19.92 19.69
C ASN A 33 -5.37 21.11 18.73
N LEU A 34 -4.48 21.28 17.76
CA LEU A 34 -4.61 22.30 16.71
C LEU A 34 -5.88 22.08 15.87
N ILE A 35 -6.12 20.86 15.40
CA ILE A 35 -7.32 20.54 14.62
C ILE A 35 -8.58 20.74 15.47
N GLN A 36 -8.59 20.33 16.74
CA GLN A 36 -9.72 20.56 17.64
C GLN A 36 -9.98 22.05 17.89
N THR A 37 -8.93 22.87 17.96
CA THR A 37 -9.06 24.33 18.10
C THR A 37 -9.64 24.95 16.82
N GLN A 38 -9.24 24.47 15.65
CA GLN A 38 -9.82 24.88 14.37
C GLN A 38 -11.30 24.46 14.25
N MET A 39 -11.65 23.25 14.69
CA MET A 39 -13.05 22.78 14.70
C MET A 39 -13.95 23.61 15.63
N ALA A 40 -13.38 24.23 16.66
CA ALA A 40 -14.10 25.13 17.57
C ALA A 40 -14.35 26.52 16.98
N GLN A 41 -13.71 26.87 15.85
CA GLN A 41 -13.95 28.11 15.12
C GLN A 41 -15.20 27.96 14.23
N GLY A 42 -16.08 28.98 14.22
CA GLY A 42 -17.34 28.95 13.47
C GLY A 42 -17.17 28.79 11.96
N ASP A 43 -16.09 29.37 11.41
CA ASP A 43 -15.80 29.42 9.96
C ASP A 43 -15.31 28.07 9.40
N PHE A 44 -15.02 27.09 10.25
CA PHE A 44 -14.49 25.78 9.84
C PHE A 44 -15.47 24.96 8.99
N TRP A 45 -16.76 25.12 9.24
CA TRP A 45 -17.82 24.38 8.56
C TRP A 45 -18.20 24.97 7.20
N ASP A 46 -17.68 26.14 6.85
CA ASP A 46 -17.98 26.81 5.58
C ASP A 46 -17.30 26.10 4.39
N ASP A 47 -16.16 25.45 4.61
CA ASP A 47 -15.45 24.64 3.61
C ASP A 47 -15.60 23.13 3.89
N SER A 48 -16.66 22.54 3.34
CA SER A 48 -16.96 21.10 3.47
C SER A 48 -15.83 20.19 2.98
N ALA A 49 -15.05 20.60 1.98
CA ALA A 49 -13.95 19.79 1.46
C ALA A 49 -12.78 19.74 2.45
N ASN A 50 -12.39 20.90 2.98
CA ASN A 50 -11.31 21.00 3.95
C ASN A 50 -11.70 20.39 5.31
N ALA A 51 -12.94 20.61 5.77
CA ALA A 51 -13.46 20.02 7.00
C ALA A 51 -13.44 18.48 6.96
N ASN A 52 -13.82 17.87 5.83
CA ASN A 52 -13.75 16.42 5.66
C ASN A 52 -12.31 15.89 5.67
N LYS A 53 -11.37 16.61 5.06
CA LYS A 53 -9.94 16.25 5.07
C LYS A 53 -9.38 16.27 6.49
N LEU A 54 -9.61 17.34 7.23
CA LEU A 54 -9.14 17.50 8.60
C LEU A 54 -9.82 16.53 9.57
N MET A 55 -11.10 16.20 9.36
CA MET A 55 -11.77 15.14 10.13
C MET A 55 -11.16 13.75 9.88
N ARG A 56 -10.81 13.42 8.63
CA ARG A 56 -10.10 12.17 8.31
C ARG A 56 -8.74 12.12 9.00
N GLU A 57 -8.00 13.22 8.96
CA GLU A 57 -6.69 13.34 9.61
C GLU A 57 -6.79 13.23 11.14
N LEU A 58 -7.77 13.89 11.77
CA LEU A 58 -8.02 13.78 13.20
C LEU A 58 -8.37 12.35 13.59
N LYS A 59 -9.24 11.67 12.82
CA LYS A 59 -9.61 10.28 13.05
C LYS A 59 -8.37 9.37 13.01
N TYR A 60 -7.46 9.61 12.07
CA TYR A 60 -6.19 8.89 11.96
C TYR A 60 -5.24 9.16 13.14
N LEU A 61 -5.07 10.42 13.52
CA LEU A 61 -4.21 10.76 14.65
C LEU A 61 -4.74 10.14 15.96
N LYS A 62 -6.06 10.17 16.16
CA LYS A 62 -6.69 9.48 17.29
C LYS A 62 -6.56 7.97 17.23
N SER A 63 -6.71 7.35 16.06
CA SER A 63 -6.52 5.89 15.92
C SER A 63 -5.09 5.46 16.25
N CYS A 64 -4.10 6.35 16.13
CA CYS A 64 -2.72 6.10 16.57
C CYS A 64 -2.52 6.33 18.09
N ILE A 65 -3.12 7.38 18.65
CA ILE A 65 -2.90 7.82 20.04
C ILE A 65 -3.71 6.98 21.04
N ASP A 66 -4.99 6.75 20.74
CA ASP A 66 -5.93 6.13 21.68
C ASP A 66 -5.51 4.71 22.07
N PRO A 67 -5.07 3.82 21.14
CA PRO A 67 -4.59 2.49 21.51
C PRO A 67 -3.38 2.55 22.44
N PHE A 68 -2.43 3.44 22.17
CA PHE A 68 -1.24 3.61 23.01
C PHE A 68 -1.62 4.05 24.43
N GLN A 69 -2.49 5.06 24.55
CA GLN A 69 -2.94 5.53 25.87
C GLN A 69 -3.72 4.45 26.63
N ASN A 70 -4.54 3.66 25.94
CA ASN A 70 -5.26 2.55 26.54
C ASN A 70 -4.33 1.43 26.99
N SER A 71 -3.29 1.08 26.22
CA SER A 71 -2.28 0.09 26.62
C SER A 71 -1.48 0.54 27.84
N VAL A 72 -1.15 1.83 27.96
CA VAL A 72 -0.49 2.38 29.15
C VAL A 72 -1.38 2.27 30.38
N LYS A 73 -2.66 2.66 30.28
CA LYS A 73 -3.62 2.53 31.39
C LYS A 73 -3.82 1.08 31.81
N LYS A 74 -4.05 0.16 30.86
CA LYS A 74 -4.17 -1.27 31.14
C LYS A 74 -2.91 -1.83 31.82
N MET A 75 -1.72 -1.36 31.42
CA MET A 75 -0.47 -1.75 32.07
C MET A 75 -0.42 -1.31 33.53
N GLU A 76 -0.82 -0.08 33.84
CA GLU A 76 -0.87 0.44 35.21
C GLU A 76 -1.88 -0.35 36.05
N GLU A 77 -3.09 -0.58 35.53
CA GLU A 77 -4.12 -1.42 36.18
C GLU A 77 -3.62 -2.85 36.45
N LEU A 78 -2.93 -3.48 35.49
CA LEU A 78 -2.36 -4.82 35.68
C LEU A 78 -1.22 -4.85 36.71
N ARG A 79 -0.42 -3.77 36.80
CA ARG A 79 0.61 -3.65 37.85
C ARG A 79 -0.02 -3.58 39.23
N GLU A 80 -1.05 -2.75 39.41
CA GLU A 80 -1.78 -2.64 40.67
C GLU A 80 -2.45 -3.98 41.05
N LEU A 81 -3.09 -4.65 40.10
CA LEU A 81 -3.73 -5.95 40.34
C LEU A 81 -2.72 -7.04 40.72
N MET A 82 -1.51 -7.03 40.15
CA MET A 82 -0.47 -7.97 40.54
C MET A 82 0.03 -7.75 41.97
N GLU A 83 0.16 -6.50 42.42
CA GLU A 83 0.58 -6.19 43.80
C GLU A 83 -0.43 -6.70 44.84
N ILE A 84 -1.71 -6.77 44.47
CA ILE A 84 -2.80 -7.23 45.35
C ILE A 84 -2.97 -8.77 45.31
N SER A 85 -2.42 -9.44 44.29
CA SER A 85 -2.70 -10.84 43.96
C SER A 85 -1.91 -11.91 44.73
N GLU A 86 -1.21 -11.57 45.81
CA GLU A 86 -0.37 -12.52 46.54
C GLU A 86 -1.19 -13.72 47.10
N GLY A 87 -1.15 -14.86 46.40
CA GLY A 87 -1.56 -16.16 46.93
C GLY A 87 -2.70 -16.90 46.22
N ASP A 88 -3.30 -16.38 45.15
CA ASP A 88 -4.38 -17.06 44.39
C ASP A 88 -3.91 -17.53 43.00
N GLU A 89 -3.75 -18.85 42.84
CA GLU A 89 -3.28 -19.46 41.59
C GLU A 89 -4.25 -19.27 40.40
N ASP A 90 -5.55 -19.17 40.64
CA ASP A 90 -6.52 -19.01 39.56
C ASP A 90 -6.57 -17.55 39.10
N PHE A 91 -6.38 -16.61 40.02
CA PHE A 91 -6.21 -15.20 39.70
C PHE A 91 -4.92 -14.94 38.89
N LEU A 92 -3.82 -15.63 39.23
CA LEU A 92 -2.56 -15.54 38.47
C LEU A 92 -2.69 -16.03 37.02
N LYS A 93 -3.50 -17.06 36.76
CA LYS A 93 -3.75 -17.54 35.39
C LYS A 93 -4.55 -16.51 34.57
N GLN A 94 -5.53 -15.85 35.19
CA GLN A 94 -6.30 -14.79 34.55
C GLN A 94 -5.39 -13.59 34.21
N LEU A 95 -4.54 -13.17 35.15
CA LEU A 95 -3.54 -12.13 34.91
C LEU A 95 -2.59 -12.48 33.76
N GLN A 96 -2.18 -13.75 33.65
CA GLN A 96 -1.33 -14.20 32.55
C GLN A 96 -2.01 -14.07 31.18
N LEU A 97 -3.33 -14.35 31.11
CA LEU A 97 -4.10 -14.14 29.87
C LEU A 97 -4.19 -12.66 29.52
N GLU A 98 -4.50 -11.79 30.50
CA GLU A 98 -4.57 -10.34 30.30
C GLU A 98 -3.23 -9.74 29.88
N VAL A 99 -2.11 -10.17 30.47
CA VAL A 99 -0.76 -9.78 30.03
C VAL A 99 -0.49 -10.25 28.61
N GLY A 100 -0.96 -11.45 28.24
CA GLY A 100 -0.89 -11.95 26.86
C GLY A 100 -1.68 -11.07 25.88
N HIS A 101 -2.89 -10.64 26.26
CA HIS A 101 -3.69 -9.70 25.47
C HIS A 101 -3.02 -8.35 25.33
N LEU A 102 -2.49 -7.79 26.42
CA LEU A 102 -1.74 -6.53 26.39
C LEU A 102 -0.51 -6.64 25.48
N GLN A 103 0.21 -7.76 25.51
CA GLN A 103 1.35 -7.98 24.63
C GLN A 103 0.94 -7.99 23.15
N ALA A 104 -0.22 -8.57 22.82
CA ALA A 104 -0.75 -8.56 21.47
C ALA A 104 -1.16 -7.13 21.04
N ASP A 105 -1.84 -6.38 21.91
CA ASP A 105 -2.23 -4.98 21.66
C ASP A 105 -0.98 -4.10 21.38
N VAL A 106 0.07 -4.25 22.19
CA VAL A 106 1.33 -3.49 22.01
C VAL A 106 2.07 -3.88 20.74
N ASN A 107 2.06 -5.17 20.38
CA ASN A 107 2.63 -5.60 19.09
C ASN A 107 1.87 -5.02 17.91
N ALA A 108 0.54 -4.91 17.99
CA ALA A 108 -0.27 -4.27 16.95
C ALA A 108 0.09 -2.79 16.77
N ILE A 109 0.29 -2.04 17.86
CA ILE A 109 0.74 -0.64 17.83
C ILE A 109 2.15 -0.54 17.24
N GLU A 110 3.05 -1.45 17.61
CA GLU A 110 4.39 -1.54 17.06
C GLU A 110 4.36 -1.73 15.54
N ILE A 111 3.50 -2.61 15.03
CA ILE A 111 3.33 -2.83 13.59
C ILE A 111 2.81 -1.57 12.91
N GLN A 112 1.78 -0.94 13.45
CA GLN A 112 1.24 0.32 12.92
C GLN A 112 2.31 1.42 12.88
N SER A 113 3.25 1.43 13.82
CA SER A 113 4.36 2.39 13.80
C SER A 113 5.28 2.21 12.59
N PHE A 114 5.48 0.97 12.12
CA PHE A 114 6.24 0.70 10.90
C PHE A 114 5.48 1.07 9.61
N LEU A 115 4.17 1.33 9.69
CA LEU A 115 3.31 1.71 8.57
C LEU A 115 3.23 3.24 8.38
N ALA A 116 4.39 3.91 8.40
CA ALA A 116 4.50 5.36 8.30
C ALA A 116 4.84 5.87 6.88
N GLY A 117 4.81 5.00 5.87
CA GLY A 117 5.08 5.37 4.47
C GLY A 117 3.99 6.27 3.89
N PRO A 118 4.31 7.08 2.86
CA PRO A 118 3.37 8.04 2.27
C PRO A 118 2.12 7.38 1.67
N PHE A 119 2.24 6.13 1.19
CA PHE A 119 1.16 5.37 0.58
C PHE A 119 0.62 4.26 1.48
N ASP A 120 1.16 4.06 2.69
CA ASP A 120 0.79 2.94 3.57
C ASP A 120 -0.70 2.95 3.94
N GLN A 121 -1.33 4.13 3.93
CA GLN A 121 -2.75 4.34 4.22
C GLN A 121 -3.67 4.02 3.04
N ASN A 122 -3.14 3.94 1.82
CA ASN A 122 -3.97 3.84 0.64
C ASN A 122 -4.57 2.43 0.51
N ASN A 123 -5.67 2.36 -0.23
CA ASN A 123 -6.15 1.09 -0.76
C ASN A 123 -5.09 0.48 -1.67
N VAL A 124 -5.28 -0.78 -2.02
CA VAL A 124 -4.28 -1.53 -2.78
C VAL A 124 -4.88 -2.25 -3.96
N ILE A 125 -4.16 -2.18 -5.08
CA ILE A 125 -4.38 -2.98 -6.27
C ILE A 125 -3.36 -4.12 -6.22
N LEU A 126 -3.87 -5.33 -6.01
CA LEU A 126 -3.08 -6.56 -5.96
C LEU A 126 -3.29 -7.34 -7.25
N SER A 127 -2.19 -7.60 -7.98
CA SER A 127 -2.21 -8.38 -9.22
C SER A 127 -1.45 -9.69 -9.02
N ILE A 128 -2.08 -10.82 -9.37
CA ILE A 128 -1.46 -12.15 -9.29
C ILE A 128 -1.32 -12.67 -10.72
N ASN A 129 -0.09 -12.94 -11.12
CA ASN A 129 0.20 -13.54 -12.42
C ASN A 129 0.75 -14.96 -12.25
N ALA A 130 0.15 -15.91 -12.96
CA ALA A 130 0.69 -17.26 -13.06
C ALA A 130 2.02 -17.24 -13.83
N GLY A 131 3.04 -17.90 -13.27
CA GLY A 131 4.36 -18.03 -13.89
C GLY A 131 4.45 -19.16 -14.91
N ALA A 132 5.69 -19.53 -15.24
CA ALA A 132 5.95 -20.67 -16.11
C ALA A 132 5.64 -21.99 -15.40
N GLY A 133 4.57 -22.67 -15.85
CA GLY A 133 4.20 -24.01 -15.36
C GLY A 133 2.81 -24.49 -15.79
N GLY A 134 2.22 -23.89 -16.84
CA GLY A 134 0.94 -24.30 -17.41
C GLY A 134 -0.20 -24.31 -16.40
N THR A 135 -1.03 -25.36 -16.46
CA THR A 135 -2.22 -25.57 -15.61
C THR A 135 -1.88 -25.57 -14.11
N GLU A 136 -0.72 -26.09 -13.71
CA GLU A 136 -0.32 -26.14 -12.29
C GLU A 136 -0.01 -24.75 -11.72
N SER A 137 0.61 -23.87 -12.51
CA SER A 137 0.86 -22.49 -12.09
C SER A 137 -0.42 -21.65 -12.08
N CYS A 138 -1.37 -21.97 -12.96
CA CYS A 138 -2.69 -21.34 -12.96
C CYS A 138 -3.50 -21.72 -11.71
N ASP A 139 -3.46 -23.00 -11.29
CA ASP A 139 -4.09 -23.43 -10.04
C ASP A 139 -3.41 -22.79 -8.83
N TRP A 140 -2.07 -22.67 -8.85
CA TRP A 140 -1.35 -21.98 -7.77
C TRP A 140 -1.76 -20.51 -7.63
N ALA A 141 -1.89 -19.78 -8.74
CA ALA A 141 -2.40 -18.41 -8.71
C ALA A 141 -3.81 -18.34 -8.12
N ASN A 142 -4.67 -19.32 -8.39
CA ASN A 142 -6.02 -19.41 -7.83
C ASN A 142 -6.00 -19.68 -6.31
N MET A 143 -5.06 -20.50 -5.84
CA MET A 143 -4.86 -20.72 -4.42
C MET A 143 -4.40 -19.45 -3.69
N LEU A 144 -3.51 -18.66 -4.31
CA LEU A 144 -3.08 -17.37 -3.78
C LEU A 144 -4.23 -16.35 -3.77
N LEU A 145 -5.05 -16.32 -4.83
CA LEU A 145 -6.28 -15.52 -4.84
C LEU A 145 -7.13 -15.82 -3.61
N ARG A 146 -7.48 -17.10 -3.39
CA ARG A 146 -8.25 -17.53 -2.21
C ARG A 146 -7.60 -17.12 -0.89
N MET A 147 -6.27 -17.26 -0.78
CA MET A 147 -5.52 -16.89 0.42
C MET A 147 -5.65 -15.39 0.74
N TYR A 148 -5.45 -14.52 -0.26
CA TYR A 148 -5.56 -13.07 -0.07
C TYR A 148 -7.00 -12.60 0.14
N THR A 149 -7.99 -13.21 -0.51
CA THR A 149 -9.40 -12.88 -0.26
C THR A 149 -9.77 -13.17 1.19
N ARG A 150 -9.36 -14.33 1.73
CA ARG A 150 -9.61 -14.68 3.13
C ARG A 150 -8.86 -13.77 4.09
N TRP A 151 -7.60 -13.47 3.81
CA TRP A 151 -6.83 -12.51 4.62
C TRP A 151 -7.55 -11.15 4.71
N ALA A 152 -8.06 -10.65 3.58
CA ALA A 152 -8.81 -9.39 3.54
C ALA A 152 -10.13 -9.47 4.33
N GLU A 153 -10.87 -10.59 4.25
CA GLU A 153 -12.08 -10.82 5.05
C GLU A 153 -11.76 -10.83 6.56
N HIS A 154 -10.67 -11.47 6.98
CA HIS A 154 -10.20 -11.46 8.38
C HIS A 154 -9.86 -10.04 8.87
N HIS A 155 -9.30 -9.21 8.00
CA HIS A 155 -8.96 -7.81 8.28
C HIS A 155 -10.10 -6.83 8.06
N LYS A 156 -11.34 -7.32 7.82
CA LYS A 156 -12.53 -6.51 7.52
C LYS A 156 -12.34 -5.56 6.32
N ALA A 157 -11.42 -5.89 5.43
CA ALA A 157 -11.19 -5.17 4.19
C ALA A 157 -12.17 -5.66 3.12
N LYS A 158 -12.61 -4.75 2.26
CA LYS A 158 -13.53 -5.05 1.18
C LYS A 158 -12.75 -5.39 -0.09
N VAL A 159 -12.96 -6.60 -0.61
CA VAL A 159 -12.33 -7.06 -1.85
C VAL A 159 -13.26 -6.82 -3.04
N LYS A 160 -12.72 -6.23 -4.09
CA LYS A 160 -13.35 -6.09 -5.41
C LYS A 160 -12.46 -6.75 -6.44
N VAL A 161 -13.03 -7.64 -7.27
CA VAL A 161 -12.30 -8.20 -8.42
C VAL A 161 -12.42 -7.20 -9.57
N LEU A 162 -11.30 -6.66 -10.02
CA LEU A 162 -11.24 -5.67 -11.10
C LEU A 162 -11.13 -6.36 -12.47
N ASP A 163 -10.25 -7.35 -12.55
CA ASP A 163 -10.05 -8.15 -13.76
C ASP A 163 -9.70 -9.59 -13.39
N ILE A 164 -10.16 -10.54 -14.21
CA ILE A 164 -9.86 -11.96 -14.02
C ILE A 164 -9.79 -12.67 -15.38
N LEU A 165 -8.64 -13.30 -15.62
CA LEU A 165 -8.40 -14.12 -16.79
C LEU A 165 -8.26 -15.59 -16.34
N PRO A 166 -9.27 -16.45 -16.61
CA PRO A 166 -9.18 -17.86 -16.26
C PRO A 166 -8.10 -18.59 -17.07
N GLY A 167 -7.56 -19.67 -16.50
CA GLY A 167 -6.68 -20.60 -17.22
C GLY A 167 -7.46 -21.44 -18.24
N GLU A 168 -6.75 -22.06 -19.18
CA GLU A 168 -7.38 -22.86 -20.25
C GLU A 168 -8.06 -24.13 -19.71
N GLU A 169 -7.43 -24.81 -18.74
CA GLU A 169 -7.96 -26.05 -18.15
C GLU A 169 -8.43 -25.85 -16.71
N ALA A 170 -7.60 -25.21 -15.88
CA ALA A 170 -7.88 -24.97 -14.47
C ALA A 170 -7.18 -23.72 -13.94
N GLY A 171 -7.71 -23.16 -12.87
CA GLY A 171 -7.14 -22.00 -12.17
C GLY A 171 -7.27 -20.69 -12.94
N ILE A 172 -6.37 -19.76 -12.64
CA ILE A 172 -6.37 -18.40 -13.19
C ILE A 172 -4.99 -18.06 -13.76
N LYS A 173 -4.97 -17.38 -14.90
CA LYS A 173 -3.74 -16.91 -15.53
C LYS A 173 -3.31 -15.56 -14.97
N ASN A 174 -4.28 -14.65 -14.82
CA ASN A 174 -4.08 -13.32 -14.23
C ASN A 174 -5.34 -12.95 -13.45
N VAL A 175 -5.17 -12.28 -12.30
CA VAL A 175 -6.26 -11.64 -11.57
C VAL A 175 -5.77 -10.33 -10.97
N THR A 176 -6.60 -9.31 -11.03
CA THR A 176 -6.37 -8.03 -10.36
C THR A 176 -7.49 -7.75 -9.38
N LEU A 177 -7.13 -7.51 -8.12
CA LEU A 177 -8.00 -7.25 -6.99
C LEU A 177 -7.79 -5.82 -6.51
N GLY A 178 -8.88 -5.08 -6.28
CA GLY A 178 -8.88 -3.87 -5.47
C GLY A 178 -9.29 -4.24 -4.04
N ILE A 179 -8.44 -3.94 -3.06
CA ILE A 179 -8.72 -4.18 -1.65
C ILE A 179 -8.80 -2.84 -0.93
N GLU A 180 -10.00 -2.53 -0.43
CA GLU A 180 -10.33 -1.30 0.28
C GLU A 180 -10.32 -1.56 1.79
N GLY A 181 -9.52 -0.83 2.54
CA GLY A 181 -9.45 -0.98 3.99
C GLY A 181 -8.44 -0.04 4.64
N GLU A 182 -8.31 -0.14 5.95
CA GLU A 182 -7.36 0.68 6.70
C GLU A 182 -5.94 0.11 6.61
N MET A 183 -5.00 0.94 6.12
CA MET A 183 -3.57 0.62 6.01
C MET A 183 -3.22 -0.64 5.20
N VAL A 184 -4.11 -1.06 4.28
CA VAL A 184 -3.99 -2.35 3.57
C VAL A 184 -2.72 -2.41 2.71
N TYR A 185 -2.37 -1.33 2.01
CA TYR A 185 -1.13 -1.27 1.25
C TYR A 185 0.09 -1.49 2.16
N GLY A 186 0.10 -0.86 3.35
CA GLY A 186 1.17 -1.00 4.33
C GLY A 186 1.41 -2.45 4.76
N TYR A 187 0.36 -3.25 4.90
CA TYR A 187 0.49 -4.69 5.20
C TYR A 187 0.93 -5.49 3.96
N LEU A 188 0.23 -5.31 2.83
CA LEU A 188 0.45 -6.14 1.65
C LEU A 188 1.71 -5.79 0.86
N LYS A 189 2.40 -4.67 1.13
CA LYS A 189 3.72 -4.39 0.54
C LYS A 189 4.73 -5.50 0.82
N ALA A 190 4.59 -6.19 1.95
CA ALA A 190 5.40 -7.35 2.31
C ALA A 190 5.19 -8.55 1.36
N GLU A 191 4.06 -8.62 0.67
CA GLU A 191 3.68 -9.74 -0.19
C GLU A 191 4.15 -9.57 -1.64
N LYS A 192 4.82 -8.45 -1.95
CA LYS A 192 5.39 -8.22 -3.27
C LYS A 192 6.53 -9.19 -3.56
N GLY A 193 6.37 -10.00 -4.60
CA GLY A 193 7.42 -10.90 -5.08
C GLY A 193 6.90 -12.20 -5.69
N VAL A 194 7.81 -13.16 -5.86
CA VAL A 194 7.47 -14.47 -6.44
C VAL A 194 7.21 -15.49 -5.33
N HIS A 195 6.05 -16.13 -5.39
CA HIS A 195 5.63 -17.19 -4.47
C HIS A 195 5.81 -18.54 -5.15
N ARG A 196 6.55 -19.44 -4.50
CA ARG A 196 6.89 -20.76 -5.02
C ARG A 196 6.07 -21.83 -4.32
N LEU A 197 5.38 -22.67 -5.09
CA LEU A 197 4.69 -23.86 -4.60
C LEU A 197 5.47 -25.12 -4.96
N VAL A 198 5.59 -26.05 -4.02
CA VAL A 198 6.11 -27.41 -4.24
C VAL A 198 5.10 -28.42 -3.70
N ARG A 199 4.43 -29.15 -4.61
CA ARG A 199 3.46 -30.20 -4.26
C ARG A 199 3.46 -31.32 -5.30
N ILE A 200 2.75 -32.40 -4.99
CA ILE A 200 2.39 -33.40 -6.01
C ILE A 200 1.22 -32.83 -6.80
N SER A 201 1.41 -32.69 -8.11
CA SER A 201 0.37 -32.11 -8.98
C SER A 201 -0.84 -33.05 -9.06
N PRO A 202 -2.08 -32.56 -8.89
CA PRO A 202 -3.29 -33.33 -9.16
C PRO A 202 -3.53 -33.51 -10.67
N PHE A 203 -2.88 -32.69 -11.51
CA PHE A 203 -3.04 -32.71 -12.97
C PHE A 203 -2.01 -33.60 -13.68
N ASP A 204 -0.90 -33.97 -13.02
CA ASP A 204 0.06 -34.93 -13.59
C ASP A 204 -0.37 -36.38 -13.33
N SER A 205 -0.61 -37.13 -14.41
CA SER A 205 -0.96 -38.56 -14.35
C SER A 205 0.06 -39.41 -13.60
N ASN A 206 1.34 -38.99 -13.62
CA ASN A 206 2.43 -39.72 -12.95
C ASN A 206 2.61 -39.31 -11.47
N LYS A 207 1.78 -38.41 -10.94
CA LYS A 207 1.88 -37.88 -9.56
C LYS A 207 3.30 -37.45 -9.18
N ARG A 208 4.02 -36.85 -10.14
CA ARG A 208 5.37 -36.34 -9.87
C ARG A 208 5.27 -35.08 -9.02
N ARG A 209 6.38 -34.74 -8.39
CA ARG A 209 6.54 -33.47 -7.69
C ARG A 209 6.72 -32.37 -8.73
N HIS A 210 5.88 -31.36 -8.67
CA HIS A 210 5.98 -30.15 -9.48
C HIS A 210 6.42 -28.97 -8.63
N THR A 211 7.11 -28.03 -9.25
CA THR A 211 7.41 -26.72 -8.67
C THR A 211 6.79 -25.66 -9.55
N SER A 212 5.96 -24.82 -8.95
CA SER A 212 5.22 -23.77 -9.66
C SER A 212 5.52 -22.41 -9.07
N PHE A 213 5.37 -21.38 -9.89
CA PHE A 213 5.66 -20.01 -9.53
C PHE A 213 4.46 -19.13 -9.88
N ALA A 214 4.16 -18.17 -9.01
CA ALA A 214 3.23 -17.09 -9.28
C ALA A 214 3.83 -15.80 -8.72
N SER A 215 3.72 -14.71 -9.46
CA SER A 215 4.15 -13.39 -8.98
C SER A 215 2.96 -12.63 -8.40
N VAL A 216 3.19 -11.98 -7.28
CA VAL A 216 2.25 -11.06 -6.65
C VAL A 216 2.84 -9.65 -6.74
N ASP A 217 2.12 -8.80 -7.46
CA ASP A 217 2.39 -7.38 -7.63
C ASP A 217 1.41 -6.59 -6.75
N VAL A 218 1.91 -5.57 -6.05
CA VAL A 218 1.15 -4.81 -5.04
C VAL A 218 1.39 -3.33 -5.25
N ILE A 219 0.36 -2.59 -5.65
CA ILE A 219 0.42 -1.17 -6.01
C ILE A 219 -0.57 -0.40 -5.14
N PRO A 220 -0.22 0.77 -4.56
CA PRO A 220 -1.19 1.59 -3.87
C PRO A 220 -2.14 2.24 -4.87
N GLU A 221 -3.43 2.25 -4.56
CA GLU A 221 -4.42 3.02 -5.32
C GLU A 221 -4.20 4.51 -5.02
N ILE A 222 -4.01 5.31 -6.06
CA ILE A 222 -3.83 6.76 -5.95
C ILE A 222 -4.99 7.43 -6.67
N GLU A 223 -5.91 7.99 -5.90
CA GLU A 223 -6.96 8.88 -6.40
C GLU A 223 -6.37 10.28 -6.61
N GLU A 224 -5.50 10.43 -7.60
CA GLU A 224 -5.15 11.76 -8.12
C GLU A 224 -5.88 11.98 -9.44
N ASP A 225 -7.03 12.65 -9.37
CA ASP A 225 -7.59 13.29 -10.56
C ASP A 225 -6.58 14.36 -11.01
N ILE A 226 -5.83 14.08 -12.07
CA ILE A 226 -4.88 15.02 -12.66
C ILE A 226 -5.69 16.15 -13.34
N GLU A 227 -6.27 17.05 -12.55
CA GLU A 227 -6.88 18.26 -13.06
C GLU A 227 -5.77 19.20 -13.54
N VAL A 228 -5.58 19.22 -14.87
CA VAL A 228 -4.71 20.18 -15.53
C VAL A 228 -5.52 21.47 -15.72
N GLU A 229 -5.58 22.28 -14.66
CA GLU A 229 -5.97 23.68 -14.77
C GLU A 229 -4.78 24.51 -15.29
N ILE A 230 -4.97 25.20 -16.41
CA ILE A 230 -3.97 26.07 -17.00
C ILE A 230 -4.43 27.50 -16.77
N LYS A 231 -3.71 28.25 -15.91
CA LYS A 231 -3.94 29.68 -15.73
C LYS A 231 -3.49 30.43 -16.98
N THR A 232 -4.24 31.45 -17.36
CA THR A 232 -3.93 32.28 -18.54
C THR A 232 -2.67 33.10 -18.36
N GLU A 233 -2.28 33.39 -17.12
CA GLU A 233 -1.07 34.14 -16.73
C GLU A 233 0.23 33.36 -17.02
N ASP A 234 0.16 32.03 -17.00
CA ASP A 234 1.31 31.14 -17.24
C ASP A 234 1.59 30.91 -18.73
N LEU A 235 0.80 31.54 -19.61
CA LEU A 235 0.85 31.34 -21.06
C LEU A 235 1.40 32.56 -21.78
N ARG A 236 2.47 32.32 -22.54
CA ARG A 236 2.95 33.26 -23.54
C ARG A 236 2.42 32.85 -24.91
N ILE A 237 1.58 33.70 -25.51
CA ILE A 237 0.94 33.45 -26.79
C ILE A 237 1.56 34.36 -27.85
N ASP A 238 2.26 33.78 -28.80
CA ASP A 238 2.83 34.49 -29.96
C ASP A 238 2.01 34.16 -31.21
N ILE A 239 1.64 35.18 -31.97
CA ILE A 239 0.88 35.04 -33.23
C ILE A 239 1.82 35.39 -34.38
N TYR A 240 1.83 34.56 -35.43
CA TYR A 240 2.74 34.74 -36.56
C TYR A 240 2.12 34.23 -37.87
N ARG A 241 2.80 34.45 -38.99
CA ARG A 241 2.36 33.98 -40.31
C ARG A 241 2.54 32.48 -40.46
N SER A 242 1.53 31.83 -41.02
CA SER A 242 1.58 30.40 -41.32
C SER A 242 2.64 30.11 -42.40
N SER A 243 3.39 29.03 -42.23
CA SER A 243 4.44 28.63 -43.17
C SER A 243 4.01 27.36 -43.93
N GLY A 244 3.86 27.45 -45.26
CA GLY A 244 3.56 26.30 -46.11
C GLY A 244 3.13 26.65 -47.55
N PRO A 245 3.06 25.65 -48.46
CA PRO A 245 2.55 25.84 -49.81
C PRO A 245 1.03 26.09 -49.77
N GLY A 246 0.64 27.36 -49.73
CA GLY A 246 -0.77 27.78 -49.72
C GLY A 246 -1.00 29.07 -50.49
N GLY A 247 -2.26 29.34 -50.83
CA GLY A 247 -2.66 30.52 -51.62
C GLY A 247 -2.45 31.86 -50.90
N GLN A 248 -2.92 32.96 -51.49
CA GLN A 248 -2.71 34.34 -50.98
C GLN A 248 -3.02 34.51 -49.48
N SER A 249 -4.05 33.82 -48.97
CA SER A 249 -4.45 33.83 -47.55
C SER A 249 -3.37 33.38 -46.56
N VAL A 250 -2.37 32.59 -46.99
CA VAL A 250 -1.27 32.11 -46.13
C VAL A 250 -0.18 33.18 -46.01
N ASN A 251 -0.01 34.03 -47.03
CA ASN A 251 1.05 35.04 -47.07
C ASN A 251 0.63 36.39 -46.48
N THR A 252 -0.68 36.67 -46.41
CA THR A 252 -1.21 37.97 -45.96
C THR A 252 -1.74 37.97 -44.52
N THR A 253 -2.11 36.81 -43.97
CA THR A 253 -2.86 36.74 -42.70
C THR A 253 -2.07 36.03 -41.62
N ASP A 254 -1.96 36.65 -40.44
CA ASP A 254 -1.26 36.11 -39.27
C ASP A 254 -2.16 35.11 -38.52
N SER A 255 -2.35 33.92 -39.11
CA SER A 255 -3.25 32.90 -38.59
C SER A 255 -2.59 31.87 -37.66
N ALA A 256 -1.26 31.72 -37.66
CA ALA A 256 -0.56 30.73 -36.85
C ALA A 256 -0.39 31.20 -35.40
N VAL A 257 -0.57 30.27 -34.45
CA VAL A 257 -0.48 30.55 -33.02
C VAL A 257 0.54 29.63 -32.38
N ARG A 258 1.47 30.20 -31.62
CA ARG A 258 2.39 29.49 -30.73
C ARG A 258 2.04 29.82 -29.29
N ILE A 259 1.91 28.80 -28.46
CA ILE A 259 1.67 28.94 -27.03
C ILE A 259 2.83 28.30 -26.29
N THR A 260 3.45 29.05 -25.40
CA THR A 260 4.52 28.60 -24.50
C THR A 260 3.99 28.63 -23.08
N HIS A 261 4.02 27.50 -22.39
CA HIS A 261 3.74 27.44 -20.96
C HIS A 261 5.03 27.77 -20.21
N VAL A 262 5.07 28.94 -19.56
CA VAL A 262 6.29 29.46 -18.92
C VAL A 262 6.81 28.53 -17.81
N PRO A 263 5.96 27.95 -16.93
CA PRO A 263 6.44 27.08 -15.86
C PRO A 263 7.07 25.76 -16.33
N THR A 264 6.53 25.13 -17.38
CA THR A 264 7.04 23.82 -17.87
C THR A 264 7.96 23.94 -19.08
N GLY A 265 8.06 25.13 -19.69
CA GLY A 265 8.83 25.35 -20.92
C GLY A 265 8.24 24.67 -22.17
N ILE A 266 7.04 24.09 -22.10
CA ILE A 266 6.44 23.38 -23.24
C ILE A 266 5.94 24.41 -24.27
N VAL A 267 6.43 24.26 -25.50
CA VAL A 267 6.04 25.09 -26.65
C VAL A 267 5.18 24.26 -27.60
N VAL A 268 4.00 24.77 -27.94
CA VAL A 268 3.07 24.19 -28.91
C VAL A 268 2.77 25.21 -29.99
N ALA A 269 2.75 24.79 -31.24
CA ALA A 269 2.36 25.64 -32.37
C ALA A 269 1.25 24.95 -33.19
N CYS A 270 0.29 25.74 -33.67
CA CYS A 270 -0.78 25.27 -34.55
C CYS A 270 -1.01 26.28 -35.70
N GLN A 271 -1.06 25.75 -36.92
CA GLN A 271 -1.26 26.50 -38.16
C GLN A 271 -2.20 25.78 -39.15
N ASN A 272 -2.97 24.80 -38.66
CA ASN A 272 -3.75 23.91 -39.51
C ASN A 272 -5.00 24.57 -40.10
N GLU A 273 -5.60 25.50 -39.35
CA GLU A 273 -6.83 26.19 -39.74
C GLU A 273 -6.55 27.59 -40.30
N ARG A 274 -7.49 28.09 -41.10
CA ARG A 274 -7.42 29.47 -41.62
C ARG A 274 -7.71 30.52 -40.54
N SER A 275 -8.43 30.14 -39.48
CA SER A 275 -8.83 31.03 -38.38
C SER A 275 -7.84 30.98 -37.22
N GLN A 276 -7.38 32.15 -36.77
CA GLN A 276 -6.52 32.32 -35.60
C GLN A 276 -7.16 31.76 -34.32
N LEU A 277 -8.48 31.99 -34.13
CA LEU A 277 -9.19 31.52 -32.93
C LEU A 277 -9.21 29.99 -32.85
N GLN A 278 -9.44 29.33 -34.00
CA GLN A 278 -9.43 27.87 -34.10
C GLN A 278 -8.02 27.31 -33.86
N ASN A 279 -6.99 27.93 -34.43
CA ASN A 279 -5.60 27.56 -34.16
C ASN A 279 -5.22 27.73 -32.68
N ARG A 280 -5.69 28.80 -32.02
CA ARG A 280 -5.49 29.01 -30.58
C ARG A 280 -6.18 27.94 -29.74
N GLN A 281 -7.44 27.61 -30.05
CA GLN A 281 -8.17 26.55 -29.33
C GLN A 281 -7.50 25.18 -29.50
N MET A 282 -7.04 24.87 -30.73
CA MET A 282 -6.35 23.62 -31.01
C MET A 282 -4.98 23.56 -30.31
N ALA A 283 -4.20 24.66 -30.35
CA ALA A 283 -2.95 24.77 -29.62
C ALA A 283 -3.15 24.61 -28.10
N MET A 284 -4.22 25.15 -27.51
CA MET A 284 -4.57 24.95 -26.11
C MET A 284 -4.92 23.49 -25.79
N LYS A 285 -5.66 22.80 -26.67
CA LYS A 285 -5.96 21.36 -26.51
C LYS A 285 -4.68 20.52 -26.52
N ILE A 286 -3.78 20.79 -27.46
CA ILE A 286 -2.49 20.09 -27.57
C ILE A 286 -1.60 20.41 -26.36
N LEU A 287 -1.59 21.67 -25.89
CA LEU A 287 -0.85 22.06 -24.69
C LEU A 287 -1.37 21.33 -23.45
N LYS A 288 -2.69 21.28 -23.26
CA LYS A 288 -3.31 20.53 -22.16
C LYS A 288 -2.93 19.04 -22.22
N ALA A 289 -2.96 18.43 -23.40
CA ALA A 289 -2.54 17.04 -23.59
C ALA A 289 -1.06 16.82 -23.26
N ARG A 290 -0.16 17.73 -23.66
CA ARG A 290 1.28 17.62 -23.34
C ARG A 290 1.59 17.82 -21.86
N ILE A 291 0.91 18.76 -21.20
CA ILE A 291 1.07 18.96 -19.75
C ILE A 291 0.54 17.75 -19.00
N TYR A 292 -0.58 17.18 -19.44
CA TYR A 292 -1.11 15.93 -18.90
C TYR A 292 -0.10 14.78 -19.04
N GLU A 293 0.49 14.62 -20.23
CA GLU A 293 1.52 13.60 -20.48
C GLU A 293 2.74 13.78 -19.57
N LEU A 294 3.19 15.02 -19.35
CA LEU A 294 4.30 15.31 -18.44
C LEU A 294 3.98 14.94 -17.00
N LYS A 295 2.80 15.34 -16.49
CA LYS A 295 2.37 14.98 -15.13
C LYS A 295 2.21 13.47 -14.97
N ALA A 296 1.65 12.80 -15.98
CA ALA A 296 1.52 11.34 -15.97
C ALA A 296 2.90 10.64 -15.92
N LYS A 297 3.90 11.15 -16.66
CA LYS A 297 5.28 10.64 -16.59
C LYS A 297 5.93 10.89 -15.24
N GLU A 298 5.77 12.08 -14.65
CA GLU A 298 6.29 12.37 -13.31
C GLU A 298 5.68 11.44 -12.25
N GLN A 299 4.38 11.17 -12.36
CA GLN A 299 3.69 10.22 -11.50
C GLN A 299 4.20 8.80 -11.73
N GLU A 300 4.33 8.36 -12.99
CA GLU A 300 4.88 7.04 -13.33
C GLU A 300 6.32 6.87 -12.83
N GLU A 301 7.15 7.92 -12.90
CA GLU A 301 8.52 7.91 -12.37
C GLU A 301 8.55 7.85 -10.85
N ARG A 302 7.68 8.61 -10.16
CA ARG A 302 7.52 8.51 -8.70
C ARG A 302 7.11 7.10 -8.29
N MET A 303 6.11 6.56 -8.98
CA MET A 303 5.65 5.20 -8.77
C MET A 303 6.76 4.19 -9.07
N SER A 304 7.51 4.34 -10.15
CA SER A 304 8.59 3.42 -10.51
C SER A 304 9.75 3.46 -9.53
N LYS A 305 10.06 4.62 -8.94
CA LYS A 305 11.08 4.75 -7.88
C LYS A 305 10.65 4.01 -6.61
N GLU A 306 9.40 4.18 -6.20
CA GLU A 306 8.80 3.45 -5.07
C GLU A 306 8.66 1.94 -5.38
N TYR A 307 8.30 1.61 -6.61
CA TYR A 307 8.05 0.23 -7.04
C TYR A 307 9.35 -0.56 -7.20
N GLY A 308 10.47 0.07 -7.51
CA GLY A 308 11.71 -0.62 -7.84
C GLY A 308 11.60 -1.50 -9.09
N GLN A 309 12.68 -2.22 -9.42
CA GLN A 309 12.69 -3.12 -10.58
C GLN A 309 11.81 -4.35 -10.34
N LYS A 310 10.90 -4.64 -11.28
CA LYS A 310 10.12 -5.89 -11.27
C LYS A 310 11.07 -7.08 -11.35
N GLN A 311 11.04 -7.94 -10.33
CA GLN A 311 11.79 -9.19 -10.36
C GLN A 311 11.20 -10.13 -11.41
N LYS A 312 12.06 -10.77 -12.21
CA LYS A 312 11.62 -11.76 -13.19
C LYS A 312 11.03 -12.97 -12.47
N ILE A 313 9.98 -13.56 -13.04
CA ILE A 313 9.34 -14.78 -12.53
C ILE A 313 10.20 -16.00 -12.89
N GLU A 314 11.41 -16.03 -12.32
CA GLU A 314 12.44 -17.03 -12.61
C GLU A 314 12.99 -17.61 -11.31
N TRP A 315 13.58 -18.80 -11.42
CA TRP A 315 14.20 -19.49 -10.29
C TRP A 315 15.24 -18.60 -9.60
N GLY A 316 15.14 -18.42 -8.28
CA GLY A 316 16.06 -17.60 -7.48
C GLY A 316 15.50 -16.24 -7.06
N SER A 317 14.34 -15.82 -7.59
CA SER A 317 13.64 -14.58 -7.20
C SER A 317 12.54 -14.80 -6.13
N GLN A 318 12.41 -16.02 -5.58
CA GLN A 318 11.30 -16.34 -4.71
C GLN A 318 11.43 -15.68 -3.32
N ILE A 319 10.35 -15.02 -2.89
CA ILE A 319 10.25 -14.47 -1.54
C ILE A 319 9.79 -15.53 -0.53
N ARG A 320 8.92 -16.46 -0.96
CA ARG A 320 8.34 -17.47 -0.07
C ARG A 320 8.20 -18.81 -0.77
N SER A 321 8.54 -19.88 -0.06
CA SER A 321 8.34 -21.27 -0.49
C SER A 321 7.23 -21.94 0.31
N TYR A 322 6.27 -22.52 -0.39
CA TYR A 322 5.17 -23.32 0.15
C TYR A 322 5.41 -24.78 -0.25
N VAL A 323 5.98 -25.58 0.66
CA VAL A 323 6.30 -26.98 0.43
C VAL A 323 5.22 -27.85 1.08
N MET A 324 4.30 -28.40 0.30
CA MET A 324 3.22 -29.25 0.83
C MET A 324 3.64 -30.71 1.02
N GLN A 325 4.71 -31.15 0.37
CA GLN A 325 5.23 -32.52 0.53
C GLN A 325 6.75 -32.53 0.32
N PRO A 326 7.53 -33.19 1.19
CA PRO A 326 7.15 -34.23 2.14
C PRO A 326 6.83 -33.78 3.57
N TYR A 327 7.18 -32.55 3.96
CA TYR A 327 7.19 -32.13 5.37
C TYR A 327 6.32 -30.90 5.68
N CYS A 328 5.42 -30.48 4.77
CA CYS A 328 4.47 -29.37 4.98
C CYS A 328 5.10 -28.13 5.66
N LEU A 329 5.81 -27.30 4.92
CA LEU A 329 6.52 -26.13 5.44
C LEU A 329 6.27 -24.91 4.55
N VAL A 330 5.90 -23.78 5.16
CA VAL A 330 5.96 -22.47 4.52
C VAL A 330 7.12 -21.70 5.11
N LYS A 331 8.05 -21.24 4.28
CA LYS A 331 9.22 -20.47 4.69
C LYS A 331 9.35 -19.19 3.86
N ASP A 332 9.51 -18.05 4.51
CA ASP A 332 9.89 -16.78 3.88
C ASP A 332 11.42 -16.68 3.85
N HIS A 333 12.00 -16.50 2.66
CA HIS A 333 13.46 -16.47 2.46
C HIS A 333 14.05 -15.11 2.82
N ARG A 334 13.23 -14.09 3.03
CA ARG A 334 13.71 -12.74 3.39
C ARG A 334 13.84 -12.58 4.89
N THR A 335 13.00 -13.25 5.67
CA THR A 335 12.95 -13.15 7.14
C THR A 335 13.36 -14.43 7.84
N ASP A 336 13.56 -15.53 7.10
CA ASP A 336 13.82 -16.88 7.60
C ASP A 336 12.72 -17.46 8.52
N VAL A 337 11.59 -16.76 8.65
CA VAL A 337 10.44 -17.25 9.41
C VAL A 337 9.78 -18.40 8.67
N GLU A 338 9.45 -19.45 9.42
CA GLU A 338 8.83 -20.65 8.90
C GLU A 338 7.68 -21.16 9.78
N THR A 339 6.71 -21.82 9.17
CA THR A 339 5.62 -22.49 9.88
C THR A 339 5.30 -23.84 9.24
N GLY A 340 5.04 -24.84 10.09
CA GLY A 340 4.64 -26.18 9.66
C GLY A 340 3.16 -26.31 9.31
N ASN A 341 2.33 -25.30 9.64
CA ASN A 341 0.89 -25.37 9.38
C ASN A 341 0.53 -24.66 8.06
N VAL A 342 0.75 -25.37 6.94
CA VAL A 342 0.48 -24.84 5.60
C VAL A 342 -1.00 -24.50 5.39
N VAL A 343 -1.92 -25.26 5.99
CA VAL A 343 -3.37 -25.07 5.80
C VAL A 343 -3.82 -23.72 6.35
N LYS A 344 -3.38 -23.36 7.56
CA LYS A 344 -3.66 -22.05 8.17
C LYS A 344 -3.17 -20.90 7.31
N VAL A 345 -1.95 -21.02 6.77
CA VAL A 345 -1.38 -20.01 5.87
C VAL A 345 -2.23 -19.86 4.61
N MET A 346 -2.62 -20.97 3.97
CA MET A 346 -3.47 -20.97 2.78
C MET A 346 -4.90 -20.49 3.03
N ASP A 347 -5.32 -20.49 4.29
CA ASP A 347 -6.62 -19.98 4.73
C ASP A 347 -6.57 -18.51 5.18
N GLY A 348 -5.41 -17.84 5.06
CA GLY A 348 -5.27 -16.40 5.26
C GLY A 348 -4.46 -15.99 6.49
N GLU A 349 -3.94 -16.90 7.31
CA GLU A 349 -3.05 -16.57 8.44
C GLU A 349 -1.61 -16.26 7.94
N ILE A 350 -1.45 -15.15 7.22
CA ILE A 350 -0.14 -14.67 6.70
C ILE A 350 0.49 -13.54 7.55
N ASP A 351 -0.20 -13.07 8.59
CA ASP A 351 0.23 -11.96 9.44
C ASP A 351 1.61 -12.19 10.05
N LEU A 352 1.92 -13.43 10.43
CA LEU A 352 3.24 -13.81 10.93
C LEU A 352 4.38 -13.39 9.99
N PHE A 353 4.20 -13.57 8.68
CA PHE A 353 5.21 -13.22 7.68
C PHE A 353 5.25 -11.72 7.42
N ILE A 354 4.08 -11.08 7.36
CA ILE A 354 3.96 -9.63 7.16
C ILE A 354 4.61 -8.90 8.33
N GLU A 355 4.28 -9.27 9.57
CA GLU A 355 4.87 -8.70 10.78
C GLU A 355 6.38 -8.86 10.83
N ALA A 356 6.88 -10.07 10.53
CA ALA A 356 8.31 -10.33 10.52
C ALA A 356 9.03 -9.48 9.47
N PHE A 357 8.40 -9.26 8.31
CA PHE A 357 8.94 -8.40 7.26
C PHE A 357 8.95 -6.93 7.69
N LEU A 358 7.87 -6.44 8.29
CA LEU A 358 7.77 -5.04 8.75
C LEU A 358 8.71 -4.74 9.93
N LYS A 359 8.91 -5.71 10.83
CA LYS A 359 9.84 -5.59 11.97
C LYS A 359 11.31 -5.60 11.55
N ARG A 360 11.63 -6.10 10.35
CA ARG A 360 12.98 -6.01 9.81
C ARG A 360 13.28 -4.51 9.61
N LYS A 361 14.20 -3.96 10.41
CA LYS A 361 14.62 -2.56 10.31
C LYS A 361 14.91 -2.22 8.84
N PRO A 362 14.55 -1.01 8.37
CA PRO A 362 15.07 -0.45 7.12
C PRO A 362 16.55 -0.06 7.29
N ASN A 363 17.38 -0.97 7.82
CA ASN A 363 18.83 -0.89 7.80
C ASN A 363 19.30 -1.95 6.82
N GLU A 364 19.22 -1.59 5.56
CA GLU A 364 19.91 -2.11 4.37
C GLU A 364 19.04 -1.70 3.19
N GLU A 365 19.09 -0.39 2.86
CA GLU A 365 18.90 -0.03 1.45
C GLU A 365 19.77 -0.97 0.63
N ALA A 366 19.10 -1.62 -0.30
CA ALA A 366 19.64 -2.60 -1.22
C ALA A 366 20.92 -2.07 -1.88
N GLY A 367 22.06 -2.49 -1.37
CA GLY A 367 23.27 -2.67 -2.15
C GLY A 367 23.18 -4.01 -2.87
N LEU A 368 22.31 -4.11 -3.87
CA LEU A 368 22.36 -5.10 -4.95
C LEU A 368 21.63 -4.56 -6.18
#